data_AF-A0A316HAU1-F1
#
_entry.id   AF-A0A316HAU1-F1
#
_cell.length_a   1.000
_cell.length_b   1.000
_cell.length_c   1.000
_cell.angle_alpha   90.00
_cell.angle_beta   90.00
_cell.angle_gamma   90.00
#
_symmetry.space_group_name_H-M   'P 1'
#
loop_
_entity.id
_entity.type
_entity.pdbx_description
1 polymer ?
#
loop_
_entity_poly.entity_id
_entity_poly.type
_entity_poly.pdbx_seq_one_letter_code
_entity_poly.pdbx_strand_id
1 'polypeptide(L)'
;MHATNAGQSSSIKQKLNSLKLEPVVEQLFEWMINPDVKIAVKVFAGWALLNLRHLYPWIADELPAQLQFLMRNGTAAIQTAGRKMMKKLGY
;
A
#
# COMPACT_ATOMS: atom_id res chain seq x y z
N MET A 1 3.20 5.02 -13.28
CA MET A 1 4.58 4.47 -13.27
C MET A 1 4.61 3.35 -12.24
N HIS A 2 4.66 2.08 -12.65
CA HIS A 2 4.75 0.93 -11.74
C HIS A 2 6.19 0.42 -11.76
N ALA A 3 6.97 0.73 -10.72
CA ALA A 3 8.36 0.29 -10.59
C ALA A 3 8.50 -1.24 -10.40
N THR A 4 7.39 -1.98 -10.36
CA THR A 4 7.33 -3.42 -10.05
C THR A 4 6.93 -4.31 -11.23
N ASN A 5 6.89 -3.78 -12.47
CA ASN A 5 6.53 -4.58 -13.64
C ASN A 5 7.47 -5.80 -13.78
N ALA A 6 6.90 -7.01 -13.84
CA ALA A 6 7.62 -8.28 -13.71
C ALA A 6 8.71 -8.51 -14.79
N GLY A 7 8.57 -7.91 -15.97
CA GLY A 7 9.38 -8.21 -17.16
C GLY A 7 10.80 -7.63 -17.26
N GLN A 8 11.29 -6.84 -16.31
CA GLN A 8 12.68 -6.34 -16.35
C GLN A 8 13.47 -6.76 -15.11
N SER A 9 14.45 -7.64 -15.28
CA SER A 9 15.47 -7.93 -14.27
C SER A 9 16.50 -6.80 -14.29
N SER A 10 16.18 -5.68 -13.67
CA SER A 10 17.11 -4.58 -13.50
C SER A 10 17.87 -4.73 -12.18
N SER A 11 19.11 -4.24 -12.12
CA SER A 11 19.92 -4.18 -10.89
C SER A 11 19.17 -3.53 -9.71
N ILE A 12 18.18 -2.69 -10.02
CA ILE A 12 17.28 -2.04 -9.07
C ILE A 12 16.41 -3.07 -8.32
N LYS A 13 15.84 -4.07 -9.00
CA LYS A 13 15.04 -5.12 -8.33
C LYS A 13 15.88 -5.97 -7.39
N GLN A 14 17.08 -6.33 -7.83
CA GLN A 14 18.01 -7.10 -7.00
C GLN A 14 18.39 -6.32 -5.73
N LYS A 15 18.63 -5.02 -5.86
CA LYS A 15 18.92 -4.15 -4.71
C LYS A 15 17.69 -3.93 -3.82
N LEU A 16 16.49 -3.85 -4.38
CA LEU A 16 15.24 -3.78 -3.61
C LEU A 16 15.03 -5.05 -2.77
N ASN A 17 15.28 -6.22 -3.34
CA ASN A 17 15.17 -7.50 -2.63
C ASN A 17 16.19 -7.64 -1.50
N SER A 18 17.31 -6.90 -1.54
CA SER A 18 18.28 -6.89 -0.45
C SER A 18 18.00 -5.86 0.64
N LEU A 19 17.08 -4.92 0.40
CA LEU A 19 16.63 -3.98 1.43
C LEU A 19 15.65 -4.64 2.38
N LYS A 20 15.87 -4.49 3.68
CA LYS A 20 14.92 -4.89 4.71
C LYS A 20 13.85 -3.81 4.86
N LEU A 21 12.76 -3.93 4.10
CA LEU A 21 11.68 -2.96 4.08
C LEU A 21 10.52 -3.30 5.03
N GLU A 22 10.60 -4.39 5.80
CA GLU A 22 9.58 -4.76 6.81
C GLU A 22 9.23 -3.58 7.75
N PRO A 23 10.20 -2.85 8.34
CA PRO A 23 9.88 -1.72 9.23
C PRO A 23 9.16 -0.58 8.51
N VAL A 24 9.39 -0.44 7.19
CA VAL A 24 8.68 0.54 6.37
C VAL A 24 7.24 0.09 6.16
N VAL A 25 7.02 -1.18 5.87
CA VAL A 25 5.66 -1.75 5.71
C VAL A 25 4.85 -1.58 6.99
N GLU A 26 5.43 -1.92 8.14
CA GLU A 26 4.81 -1.73 9.45
C GLU A 26 4.44 -0.26 9.69
N GLN A 27 5.36 0.67 9.45
CA GLN A 27 5.11 2.10 9.63
C GLN A 27 4.00 2.63 8.73
N LEU A 28 3.88 2.11 7.50
CA LEU A 28 2.82 2.50 6.57
C LEU A 28 1.45 2.02 7.05
N PHE A 29 1.34 0.81 7.61
CA PHE A 29 0.11 0.32 8.22
C PHE A 29 -0.26 1.13 9.48
N GLU A 30 0.71 1.41 10.35
CA GLU A 30 0.54 2.29 11.52
C GLU A 30 -0.05 3.66 11.12
N TRP A 31 0.46 4.27 10.05
CA TRP A 31 -0.09 5.53 9.55
C TRP A 31 -1.54 5.43 9.09
N MET A 32 -1.98 4.30 8.54
CA MET A 32 -3.36 4.13 8.09
C MET A 32 -4.35 4.15 9.28
N ILE A 33 -3.98 3.54 10.40
CA ILE A 33 -4.84 3.46 11.59
C ILE A 33 -4.76 4.70 12.49
N ASN A 34 -3.62 5.39 12.54
CA ASN A 34 -3.41 6.49 13.45
C ASN A 34 -4.36 7.69 13.14
N PRO A 35 -5.25 8.11 14.07
CA PRO A 35 -6.21 9.18 13.82
C PRO A 35 -5.58 10.56 13.58
N ASP A 36 -4.38 10.81 14.10
CA ASP A 36 -3.67 12.09 14.01
C ASP A 36 -2.93 12.26 12.67
N VAL A 37 -2.75 11.16 11.93
CA VAL A 37 -2.09 11.18 10.64
C VAL A 37 -3.00 11.79 9.57
N LYS A 38 -2.44 12.74 8.81
CA LYS A 38 -3.17 13.45 7.75
C LYS A 38 -3.70 12.47 6.69
N ILE A 39 -4.91 12.75 6.21
CA ILE A 39 -5.61 11.93 5.20
C ILE A 39 -4.74 11.64 3.97
N ALA A 40 -3.98 12.62 3.47
CA ALA A 40 -3.08 12.44 2.34
C ALA A 40 -2.00 11.38 2.63
N VAL A 41 -1.41 11.39 3.83
CA VAL A 41 -0.40 10.41 4.26
C VAL A 41 -0.99 9.01 4.27
N LYS A 42 -2.21 8.84 4.79
CA LYS A 42 -2.92 7.54 4.79
C LYS A 42 -3.15 7.02 3.37
N VAL A 43 -3.58 7.89 2.46
CA VAL A 43 -3.81 7.54 1.05
C VAL A 43 -2.51 7.09 0.39
N PHE A 44 -1.43 7.85 0.56
CA PHE A 44 -0.14 7.50 -0.04
C PHE A 44 0.51 6.28 0.63
N ALA A 45 0.26 6.04 1.92
CA ALA A 45 0.66 4.82 2.60
C ALA A 45 0.02 3.58 1.96
N GLY A 46 -1.30 3.63 1.71
CA GLY A 46 -2.01 2.56 0.99
C GLY A 46 -1.44 2.32 -0.41
N TRP A 47 -1.09 3.38 -1.16
CA TRP A 47 -0.47 3.23 -2.48
C TRP A 47 0.94 2.62 -2.41
N ALA A 48 1.73 2.98 -1.40
CA ALA A 48 3.05 2.40 -1.18
C ALA A 48 2.94 0.91 -0.84
N LEU A 49 2.08 0.55 0.10
CA LEU A 49 1.77 -0.83 0.47
C LEU A 49 1.32 -1.65 -0.75
N LEU A 50 0.40 -1.11 -1.55
CA LEU A 50 -0.05 -1.76 -2.77
C LEU A 50 1.13 -2.08 -3.70
N ASN A 51 2.10 -1.18 -3.89
CA ASN A 51 3.27 -1.47 -4.71
C ASN A 51 4.20 -2.50 -4.06
N LEU A 52 4.33 -2.50 -2.74
CA LEU A 52 5.16 -3.45 -1.97
C LEU A 52 4.58 -4.86 -1.89
N ARG A 53 3.30 -5.07 -2.22
CA ARG A 53 2.63 -6.39 -2.18
C ARG A 53 3.33 -7.49 -2.98
N HIS A 54 4.14 -7.13 -3.97
CA HIS A 54 4.91 -8.10 -4.75
C HIS A 54 6.18 -8.58 -4.04
N LEU A 55 6.71 -7.79 -3.11
CA LEU A 55 7.85 -8.14 -2.26
C LEU A 55 7.38 -8.80 -0.95
N TYR A 56 6.24 -8.36 -0.43
CA TYR A 56 5.62 -8.85 0.80
C TYR A 56 4.18 -9.29 0.49
N PRO A 57 3.98 -10.56 0.08
CA PRO A 57 2.68 -11.06 -0.37
C PRO A 57 1.55 -10.87 0.64
N TRP A 58 1.85 -10.97 1.94
CA TRP A 58 0.90 -10.80 3.03
C TRP A 58 0.21 -9.42 3.02
N ILE A 59 0.83 -8.39 2.41
CA ILE A 59 0.19 -7.09 2.23
C ILE A 59 -1.09 -7.21 1.39
N ALA A 60 -1.12 -8.11 0.40
CA ALA A 60 -2.31 -8.32 -0.42
C ALA A 60 -3.48 -8.92 0.37
N ASP A 61 -3.19 -9.63 1.46
CA ASP A 61 -4.18 -10.24 2.35
C ASP A 61 -4.71 -9.20 3.37
N GLU A 62 -3.83 -8.36 3.92
CA GLU A 62 -4.16 -7.41 4.98
C GLU A 62 -4.73 -6.07 4.46
N LEU A 63 -4.13 -5.52 3.40
CA LEU A 63 -4.48 -4.19 2.88
C LEU A 63 -5.96 -4.03 2.51
N PRO A 64 -6.67 -5.01 1.93
CA PRO A 64 -8.10 -4.90 1.65
C PRO A 64 -8.94 -4.58 2.89
N ALA A 65 -8.68 -5.26 4.01
CA ALA A 65 -9.41 -5.05 5.26
C ALA A 65 -9.18 -3.63 5.78
N GLN A 66 -7.93 -3.17 5.73
CA GLN A 66 -7.56 -1.83 6.19
C GLN A 66 -8.16 -0.72 5.34
N LEU A 67 -8.21 -0.92 4.01
CA LEU A 67 -8.86 0.00 3.09
C LEU A 67 -10.37 0.05 3.33
N GLN A 68 -11.03 -1.09 3.52
CA GLN A 68 -12.45 -1.14 3.83
C GLN A 68 -12.77 -0.38 5.13
N PHE A 69 -11.98 -0.61 6.19
CA PHE A 69 -12.13 0.11 7.45
C PHE A 69 -12.00 1.63 7.26
N LEU A 70 -10.92 2.06 6.58
CA LEU A 70 -10.65 3.48 6.35
C LEU A 70 -11.76 4.14 5.50
N MET A 71 -12.35 3.42 4.55
CA MET A 71 -13.41 3.93 3.68
C MET A 71 -14.76 4.11 4.39
N ARG A 72 -15.06 3.37 5.47
CA ARG A 72 -16.38 3.42 6.16
C ARG A 72 -16.81 4.84 6.50
N ASN A 73 -15.89 5.60 7.10
CA ASN A 73 -16.12 6.99 7.52
C ASN A 73 -15.12 7.96 6.85
N GLY A 74 -14.50 7.52 5.74
CA GLY A 74 -13.45 8.26 5.06
C GLY A 74 -14.00 9.41 4.20
N THR A 75 -13.18 10.45 4.04
CA THR A 75 -13.48 11.56 3.11
C THR A 75 -13.63 11.06 1.67
N ALA A 76 -14.20 11.89 0.79
CA ALA A 76 -14.31 11.57 -0.64
C ALA A 76 -12.97 11.16 -1.28
N ALA A 77 -11.85 11.73 -0.80
CA ALA A 77 -10.51 11.39 -1.24
C ALA A 77 -10.12 9.95 -0.84
N ILE A 78 -10.36 9.56 0.42
CA ILE A 78 -10.14 8.18 0.90
C ILE A 78 -11.00 7.20 0.12
N GLN A 79 -12.28 7.50 -0.05
CA GLN A 79 -13.20 6.61 -0.77
C GLN A 79 -12.77 6.37 -2.21
N THR A 80 -12.39 7.45 -2.92
CA THR A 80 -11.96 7.35 -4.32
C THR A 80 -10.64 6.60 -4.45
N ALA A 81 -9.67 6.87 -3.58
CA ALA A 81 -8.39 6.18 -3.59
C ALA A 81 -8.53 4.70 -3.18
N GLY A 82 -9.29 4.42 -2.13
CA GLY A 82 -9.57 3.09 -1.62
C GLY A 82 -10.22 2.21 -2.68
N ARG A 83 -11.28 2.66 -3.35
CA ARG A 83 -11.91 1.91 -4.46
C ARG A 83 -10.93 1.61 -5.59
N LYS A 84 -10.04 2.54 -5.95
CA LYS A 84 -9.00 2.31 -6.98
C LYS A 84 -7.98 1.26 -6.54
N MET A 85 -7.61 1.25 -5.26
CA MET A 85 -6.69 0.25 -4.71
C MET A 85 -7.34 -1.14 -4.61
N MET A 86 -8.59 -1.21 -4.14
CA MET A 86 -9.39 -2.45 -4.10
C MET A 86 -9.49 -3.10 -5.49
N LYS A 87 -9.82 -2.31 -6.53
CA LYS A 87 -9.84 -2.79 -7.91
C LYS A 87 -8.50 -3.36 -8.38
N LYS A 88 -7.37 -2.81 -7.92
CA LYS A 88 -6.03 -3.32 -8.24
C LYS A 88 -5.65 -4.58 -7.46
N LEU A 89 -6.33 -4.84 -6.34
CA LEU A 89 -6.21 -6.05 -5.52
C LEU A 89 -7.16 -7.17 -5.98
N GLY A 90 -8.14 -6.85 -6.83
CA GLY A 90 -9.10 -7.83 -7.38
C GLY A 90 -10.47 -7.83 -6.70
N TYR A 91 -10.81 -6.75 -5.98
CA TYR A 91 -12.10 -6.56 -5.29
C TYR A 91 -12.96 -5.46 -5.95
#